data_AF-A0A0Q6K1F5-F1
#
_entry.id   AF-A0A0Q6K1F5-F1
#
_cell.length_a   1.000
_cell.length_b   1.000
_cell.length_c   1.000
_cell.angle_alpha   90.00
_cell.angle_beta   90.00
_cell.angle_gamma   90.00
#
_symmetry.space_group_name_H-M   'P 1'
#
loop_
_entity.id
_entity.type
_entity.pdbx_description
1 polymer ?
#
loop_
_entity_poly.entity_id
_entity_poly.type
_entity_poly.pdbx_seq_one_letter_code
_entity_poly.pdbx_strand_id
1 'polypeptide(L)'
;MPTGKVKWYDVDKGFGFLSQEEGEDVYVRSSALPEGVEGLKAGQRVEFGMAAGRRGPQALSLKVLEPAPSVRQNAGSTRREPVERKHTPDELHGMVEDMITLLEATVQPELRKGKYPDRKIAQRISEVVRAVARELDS
;
A
#
# COMPACT_ATOMS: atom_id res chain seq x y z
N MET A 1 24.39 -13.17 4.55
CA MET A 1 23.85 -12.93 5.91
C MET A 1 22.41 -13.43 5.96
N PRO A 2 21.90 -13.94 7.09
CA PRO A 2 20.51 -14.36 7.19
C PRO A 2 19.54 -13.18 7.04
N THR A 3 18.36 -13.46 6.50
CA THR A 3 17.27 -12.48 6.39
C THR A 3 16.06 -12.93 7.20
N GLY A 4 15.20 -11.99 7.56
CA GLY A 4 13.99 -12.27 8.32
C GLY A 4 13.07 -11.07 8.39
N LYS A 5 12.08 -11.16 9.28
CA LYS A 5 11.09 -10.11 9.52
C LYS A 5 11.08 -9.72 10.97
N VAL A 6 10.85 -8.44 11.25
CA VAL A 6 10.68 -7.96 12.61
C VAL A 6 9.38 -8.53 13.17
N LYS A 7 9.46 -9.34 14.22
CA LYS A 7 8.27 -9.87 14.90
C LYS A 7 7.61 -8.78 15.73
N TRP A 8 8.42 -8.10 16.54
CA TRP A 8 8.06 -6.91 17.28
C TRP A 8 9.32 -6.18 17.76
N TYR A 9 9.20 -4.90 18.05
CA TYR A 9 10.26 -4.08 18.63
C TYR A 9 9.63 -3.01 19.52
N ASP A 10 10.19 -2.85 20.72
CA ASP A 10 9.78 -1.83 21.69
C ASP A 10 10.85 -0.73 21.67
N VAL A 11 10.46 0.44 21.16
CA VAL A 11 11.36 1.59 20.99
C VAL A 11 11.76 2.16 22.35
N ASP A 12 10.82 2.22 23.29
CA ASP A 12 11.04 2.77 24.63
C ASP A 12 12.03 1.90 25.42
N LYS A 13 11.93 0.58 25.27
CA LYS A 13 12.86 -0.37 25.94
C LYS A 13 14.12 -0.67 25.13
N GLY A 14 14.17 -0.29 23.85
CA GLY A 14 15.32 -0.48 22.97
C GLY A 14 15.65 -1.95 22.64
N PHE A 15 14.64 -2.83 22.59
CA PHE A 15 14.84 -4.23 22.21
C PHE A 15 13.61 -4.84 21.53
N GLY A 16 13.84 -5.95 20.83
CA GLY A 16 12.79 -6.70 20.15
C GLY A 16 13.25 -8.07 19.68
N PHE A 17 12.45 -8.66 18.79
CA PHE A 17 12.73 -9.98 18.21
C PHE A 17 12.46 -10.00 16.71
N LEU A 18 13.30 -10.75 15.99
CA LEU A 18 13.20 -10.99 14.55
C LEU A 18 12.81 -12.46 14.34
N SER A 19 11.84 -12.70 13.46
CA SER A 19 11.50 -14.02 12.96
C SER A 19 12.39 -14.34 11.76
N GLN A 20 13.02 -15.51 11.79
CA GLN A 20 13.67 -16.09 10.61
C GLN A 20 12.63 -16.83 9.75
N GLU A 21 12.94 -17.07 8.47
CA GLU A 21 12.10 -17.93 7.63
C GLU A 21 12.17 -19.40 8.08
N GLU A 22 13.34 -19.84 8.52
CA GLU A 22 13.56 -21.14 9.16
C GLU A 22 14.50 -20.93 10.36
N GLY A 23 14.03 -21.19 11.59
CA GLY A 23 14.87 -21.08 12.79
C GLY A 23 14.14 -20.50 14.02
N GLU A 24 14.94 -20.27 15.07
CA GLU A 24 14.49 -19.63 16.31
C GLU A 24 14.40 -18.11 16.16
N ASP A 25 13.59 -17.47 17.01
CA ASP A 25 13.52 -16.01 17.07
C ASP A 25 14.86 -15.41 17.49
N VAL A 26 15.31 -14.40 16.77
CA VAL A 26 16.58 -13.72 17.01
C VAL A 26 16.35 -12.47 17.84
N TYR A 27 17.01 -12.39 18.99
CA TYR A 27 16.94 -11.21 19.85
C TYR A 27 17.70 -10.03 19.22
N VAL A 28 17.08 -8.84 19.20
CA VAL A 28 17.69 -7.61 18.70
C VAL A 28 17.67 -6.52 19.77
N ARG A 29 18.77 -5.77 19.88
CA ARG A 29 18.92 -4.60 20.76
C ARG A 29 19.15 -3.36 19.92
N SER A 30 18.82 -2.17 20.45
CA SER A 30 19.05 -0.87 19.81
C SER A 30 20.49 -0.69 19.28
N SER A 31 21.49 -1.25 19.97
CA SER A 31 22.90 -1.19 19.54
C SER A 31 23.20 -1.90 18.22
N ALA A 32 22.32 -2.80 17.76
CA ALA A 32 22.47 -3.50 16.49
C ALA A 32 21.76 -2.78 15.33
N LEU A 33 21.01 -1.71 15.62
CA LEU A 33 20.30 -0.94 14.60
C LEU A 33 21.28 -0.12 13.74
N PRO A 34 20.95 0.12 12.47
CA PRO A 34 21.72 1.02 11.62
C PRO A 34 21.67 2.46 12.14
N GLU A 35 22.69 3.25 11.79
CA GLU A 35 22.73 4.68 12.13
C GLU A 35 21.50 5.42 11.59
N GLY A 36 20.90 6.27 12.43
CA GLY A 36 19.69 7.03 12.11
C GLY A 36 18.38 6.25 12.21
N VAL A 37 18.40 4.96 12.60
CA VAL A 37 17.20 4.17 12.85
C VAL A 37 16.94 4.05 14.35
N GLU A 38 15.90 4.73 14.83
CA GLU A 38 15.53 4.72 16.25
C GLU A 38 14.70 3.47 16.64
N GLY A 39 14.06 2.81 15.67
CA GLY A 39 13.24 1.65 15.92
C GLY A 39 12.84 0.86 14.68
N LEU A 40 12.30 -0.34 14.90
CA LEU A 40 11.86 -1.25 13.86
C LEU A 40 10.34 -1.40 13.86
N LYS A 41 9.73 -1.51 12.67
CA LYS A 41 8.30 -1.77 12.51
C LYS A 41 8.04 -3.27 12.41
N ALA A 42 6.98 -3.77 13.05
CA ALA A 42 6.58 -5.17 12.89
C ALA A 42 6.30 -5.51 11.41
N GLY A 43 6.76 -6.69 10.97
CA GLY A 43 6.67 -7.15 9.58
C GLY A 43 7.75 -6.60 8.64
N GLN A 44 8.57 -5.63 9.08
CA GLN A 44 9.65 -5.07 8.26
C GLN A 44 10.70 -6.12 7.93
N ARG A 45 11.09 -6.21 6.65
CA ARG A 45 12.13 -7.15 6.20
C ARG A 45 13.50 -6.60 6.56
N VAL A 46 14.35 -7.45 7.12
CA VAL A 46 15.68 -7.08 7.59
C VAL A 46 16.68 -8.16 7.22
N GLU A 47 17.90 -7.73 6.94
CA GLU A 47 19.08 -8.58 6.88
C GLU A 47 19.87 -8.35 8.15
N PHE A 48 20.36 -9.41 8.78
CA PHE A 48 21.09 -9.27 10.04
C PHE A 48 22.23 -10.27 10.15
N GLY A 49 23.30 -9.88 10.83
CA GLY A 49 24.31 -10.82 11.32
C GLY A 49 23.89 -11.35 12.68
N MET A 50 23.87 -12.67 12.87
CA MET A 50 23.53 -13.30 14.16
C MET A 50 24.70 -14.08 14.74
N ALA A 51 24.79 -14.12 16.07
CA ALA A 51 25.73 -14.96 16.81
C ALA A 51 25.00 -15.68 17.96
N ALA A 52 25.58 -16.79 18.43
CA ALA A 52 25.07 -17.50 19.59
C ALA A 52 25.30 -16.65 20.85
N GLY A 53 24.22 -16.15 21.44
CA GLY A 53 24.24 -15.37 22.67
C GLY A 53 23.92 -16.22 23.90
N ARG A 54 24.06 -15.63 25.08
CA ARG A 54 23.77 -16.28 26.38
C ARG A 54 22.30 -16.70 26.54
N ARG A 55 21.38 -16.13 25.75
CA ARG A 55 19.93 -16.35 25.82
C ARG A 55 19.36 -16.85 24.48
N GLY A 56 20.20 -17.52 23.69
CA GLY A 56 19.86 -17.92 22.33
C GLY A 56 20.40 -16.95 21.29
N PRO A 57 19.94 -17.06 20.03
CA PRO A 57 20.49 -16.29 18.92
C PRO A 57 20.27 -14.77 19.09
N GLN A 58 21.33 -13.99 18.87
CA GLN A 58 21.31 -12.53 18.98
C GLN A 58 21.83 -11.85 17.71
N ALA A 59 21.14 -10.80 17.27
CA ALA A 59 21.57 -9.95 16.16
C ALA A 59 22.72 -9.01 16.62
N LEU A 60 23.82 -9.02 15.86
CA LEU A 60 24.98 -8.15 16.05
C LEU A 60 24.92 -6.90 15.17
N SER A 61 24.42 -7.07 13.95
CA SER A 61 24.22 -5.99 12.99
C SER A 61 22.90 -6.20 12.28
N LEU A 62 22.23 -5.10 11.95
CA LEU A 62 20.98 -5.11 11.24
C LEU A 62 21.03 -4.10 10.09
N LYS A 63 20.58 -4.53 8.93
CA LYS A 63 20.31 -3.71 7.77
C LYS A 63 18.83 -3.81 7.47
N VAL A 64 18.16 -2.67 7.50
CA VAL A 64 16.78 -2.58 7.03
C VAL A 64 16.80 -2.84 5.53
N LEU A 65 16.10 -3.89 5.10
CA LEU A 65 15.82 -4.09 3.69
C LEU A 65 14.58 -3.26 3.39
N GLU A 66 14.70 -2.29 2.50
CA GLU A 66 13.53 -1.60 1.98
C GLU A 66 12.51 -2.65 1.53
N PRO A 67 11.23 -2.53 1.91
CA PRO A 67 10.24 -3.47 1.44
C PRO A 67 10.29 -3.42 -0.09
N ALA A 68 10.46 -4.58 -0.74
CA ALA A 68 9.99 -4.72 -2.10
C ALA A 68 8.58 -4.13 -2.12
N PRO A 69 8.28 -3.15 -3.00
CA PRO A 69 7.05 -2.37 -2.94
C PRO A 69 5.90 -3.35 -2.78
N SER A 70 5.26 -3.31 -1.62
CA SER A 70 4.32 -4.34 -1.21
C SER A 70 3.22 -4.39 -2.26
N VAL A 71 3.11 -5.52 -2.94
CA VAL A 71 2.05 -5.81 -3.89
C VAL A 71 0.75 -6.04 -3.11
N ARG A 72 0.20 -4.94 -2.57
CA ARG A 72 -1.23 -4.77 -2.27
C ARG A 72 -1.79 -3.76 -3.27
N GLN A 73 -1.49 -4.02 -4.54
CA GLN A 73 -2.17 -3.56 -5.75
C GLN A 73 -1.58 -4.45 -6.86
N ASN A 74 -2.23 -5.58 -7.15
CA ASN A 74 -1.69 -6.56 -8.09
C ASN A 74 -1.76 -6.04 -9.54
N ALA A 75 -0.66 -6.28 -10.25
CA ALA A 75 -0.45 -6.31 -11.71
C ALA A 75 -0.15 -4.99 -12.45
N GLY A 76 1.14 -4.71 -12.69
CA GLY A 76 1.55 -3.76 -13.73
C GLY A 76 2.99 -3.26 -13.79
N SER A 77 4.01 -3.92 -13.20
CA SER A 77 5.41 -3.44 -13.29
C SER A 77 6.10 -3.89 -14.59
N THR A 78 5.82 -3.20 -15.69
CA THR A 78 6.91 -2.82 -16.60
C THR A 78 7.44 -1.49 -16.10
N ARG A 79 8.75 -1.31 -16.11
CA ARG A 79 9.44 -0.07 -15.74
C ARG A 79 8.95 1.06 -16.64
N ARG A 80 7.88 1.73 -16.24
CA ARG A 80 7.40 2.99 -16.81
C ARG A 80 7.78 4.07 -15.82
N GLU A 81 8.39 5.13 -16.32
CA GLU A 81 8.65 6.36 -15.57
C GLU A 81 7.40 6.78 -14.78
N PRO A 82 7.53 7.49 -13.64
CA PRO A 82 6.36 7.96 -12.92
C PRO A 82 5.54 8.82 -13.88
N VAL A 83 4.44 8.27 -14.39
CA VAL A 83 3.42 9.04 -15.08
C VAL A 83 2.88 9.93 -13.99
N GLU A 84 3.16 11.23 -14.08
CA GLU A 84 2.54 12.24 -13.24
C GLU A 84 1.04 12.05 -13.41
N ARG A 85 0.39 11.39 -12.43
CA ARG A 85 -1.05 11.25 -12.40
C ARG A 85 -1.61 12.65 -12.47
N LYS A 86 -2.38 12.93 -13.52
CA LYS A 86 -2.93 14.28 -13.77
C LYS A 86 -3.84 14.74 -12.63
N HIS A 87 -4.40 13.78 -11.87
CA HIS A 87 -5.34 14.01 -10.77
C HIS A 87 -4.93 13.27 -9.51
N THR A 88 -5.16 13.93 -8.38
CA THR A 88 -5.02 13.36 -7.04
C THR A 88 -6.17 12.38 -6.74
N PRO A 89 -6.00 11.45 -5.77
CA PRO A 89 -7.06 10.53 -5.37
C PRO A 89 -8.36 11.23 -4.94
N ASP A 90 -8.25 12.35 -4.22
CA ASP A 90 -9.41 13.11 -3.73
C ASP A 90 -10.17 13.78 -4.89
N GLU A 91 -9.46 14.27 -5.91
CA GLU A 91 -10.09 14.83 -7.12
C GLU A 91 -10.84 13.75 -7.91
N LEU A 92 -10.24 12.57 -8.09
CA LEU A 92 -10.90 11.44 -8.76
C LEU A 92 -12.11 10.96 -7.96
N HIS A 93 -12.01 10.93 -6.63
CA HIS A 93 -13.12 10.59 -5.75
C HIS A 93 -14.30 11.56 -5.94
N GLY A 94 -14.03 12.88 -5.92
CA GLY A 94 -15.05 13.90 -6.16
C GLY A 94 -15.72 13.77 -7.52
N MET A 95 -14.94 13.54 -8.59
CA MET A 95 -15.51 13.32 -9.94
C MET A 95 -16.44 12.11 -10.01
N VAL A 96 -16.09 11.03 -9.31
CA VAL A 96 -16.93 9.81 -9.24
C VAL A 96 -18.19 10.08 -8.41
N GLU A 97 -18.09 10.80 -7.31
CA GLU A 97 -19.24 11.18 -6.47
C GLU A 97 -20.25 12.05 -7.23
N ASP A 98 -19.75 13.06 -7.96
CA ASP A 98 -20.57 13.91 -8.82
C ASP A 98 -21.27 13.10 -9.93
N MET A 99 -20.56 12.14 -10.54
CA MET A 99 -21.12 11.25 -11.56
C MET A 99 -22.22 10.36 -10.97
N ILE A 100 -22.00 9.77 -9.79
CA ILE A 100 -23.01 8.96 -9.10
C ILE A 100 -24.26 9.80 -8.83
N THR A 101 -24.09 10.99 -8.28
CA THR A 101 -25.19 11.92 -7.98
C THR A 101 -25.96 12.29 -9.25
N LEU A 102 -25.26 12.57 -10.35
CA LEU A 102 -25.89 12.87 -11.64
C LEU A 102 -26.71 11.69 -12.17
N LEU A 103 -26.16 10.46 -12.12
CA LEU A 103 -26.85 9.24 -12.56
C LEU A 103 -28.08 8.95 -11.69
N GLU A 104 -27.99 9.15 -10.38
CA GLU A 104 -29.10 9.00 -9.44
C GLU A 104 -30.23 9.99 -9.72
N ALA A 105 -29.88 11.25 -10.01
CA ALA A 105 -30.88 12.28 -10.29
C ALA A 105 -31.55 12.13 -11.66
N THR A 106 -30.81 11.64 -12.67
CA THR A 106 -31.25 11.74 -14.08
C THR A 106 -31.57 10.40 -14.75
N VAL A 107 -30.90 9.31 -14.37
CA VAL A 107 -31.05 7.99 -15.02
C VAL A 107 -31.89 7.05 -14.18
N GLN A 108 -31.56 6.93 -12.89
CA GLN A 108 -32.22 5.97 -12.02
C GLN A 108 -33.75 6.14 -11.94
N PRO A 109 -34.35 7.34 -11.93
CA PRO A 109 -35.79 7.48 -11.79
C PRO A 109 -36.57 6.85 -12.94
N GLU A 110 -36.07 6.98 -14.18
CA GLU A 110 -36.72 6.39 -15.35
C GLU A 110 -36.53 4.87 -15.38
N LEU A 111 -35.32 4.40 -15.08
CA LEU A 111 -35.05 2.96 -15.00
C LEU A 111 -35.90 2.27 -13.91
N ARG A 112 -36.08 2.91 -12.75
CA ARG A 112 -36.96 2.42 -11.67
C ARG A 112 -38.42 2.33 -12.10
N LYS A 113 -38.85 3.17 -13.05
CA LYS A 113 -40.19 3.11 -13.67
C LYS A 113 -40.25 2.10 -14.84
N GLY A 114 -39.17 1.35 -15.11
CA GLY A 114 -39.08 0.40 -16.22
C GLY A 114 -38.91 1.08 -17.58
N LYS A 115 -38.48 2.35 -17.61
CA LYS A 115 -38.30 3.14 -18.83
C LYS A 115 -36.83 3.50 -19.02
N TYR A 116 -36.40 3.61 -20.27
CA TYR A 116 -35.08 4.15 -20.58
C TYR A 116 -35.12 5.69 -20.66
N PRO A 117 -34.05 6.39 -20.26
CA PRO A 117 -33.92 7.82 -20.51
C PRO A 117 -34.00 8.13 -22.00
N ASP A 118 -34.45 9.35 -22.36
CA ASP A 118 -34.48 9.74 -23.77
C ASP A 118 -33.08 9.77 -24.39
N ARG A 119 -33.02 9.68 -25.71
CA ARG A 119 -31.77 9.56 -26.47
C ARG A 119 -30.79 10.70 -26.19
N LYS A 120 -31.29 11.93 -26.02
CA LYS A 120 -30.44 13.12 -25.82
C LYS A 120 -29.85 13.14 -24.41
N ILE A 121 -30.66 12.79 -23.41
CA ILE A 121 -30.21 12.61 -22.02
C ILE A 121 -29.18 11.47 -21.95
N ALA A 122 -29.50 10.31 -22.51
CA ALA A 122 -28.60 9.15 -22.53
C ALA A 122 -27.25 9.46 -23.19
N GLN A 123 -27.24 10.20 -24.30
CA GLN A 123 -26.00 10.64 -24.95
C GLN A 123 -25.16 11.52 -24.04
N ARG A 124 -25.75 12.54 -23.41
CA ARG A 124 -25.03 13.44 -22.50
C ARG A 124 -24.43 12.71 -21.30
N ILE A 125 -25.19 11.83 -20.67
CA ILE A 125 -24.67 11.01 -19.56
C ILE A 125 -23.52 10.11 -20.03
N SER A 126 -23.64 9.51 -21.21
CA SER A 126 -22.57 8.67 -21.75
C SER A 126 -21.28 9.47 -22.02
N GLU A 127 -21.40 10.73 -22.40
CA GLU A 127 -20.25 11.63 -22.56
C GLU A 127 -19.56 11.92 -21.22
N VAL A 128 -20.34 12.19 -20.17
CA VAL A 128 -19.83 12.41 -18.81
C VAL A 128 -19.13 11.16 -18.27
N VAL A 129 -19.78 9.99 -18.35
CA VAL A 129 -19.19 8.71 -17.89
C VAL A 129 -17.88 8.42 -18.63
N ARG A 130 -17.84 8.65 -19.95
CA ARG A 130 -16.62 8.49 -20.73
C ARG A 130 -15.54 9.51 -20.36
N ALA A 131 -15.92 10.73 -19.98
CA ALA A 131 -14.98 11.75 -19.53
C ALA A 131 -14.33 11.33 -18.21
N VAL A 132 -15.13 10.92 -17.22
CA VAL A 132 -14.61 10.43 -15.93
C VAL A 132 -13.74 9.19 -16.13
N ALA A 133 -14.13 8.26 -17.01
CA ALA A 133 -13.31 7.10 -17.35
C ALA A 133 -11.93 7.51 -17.91
N ARG A 134 -11.87 8.51 -18.80
CA ARG A 134 -10.60 9.02 -19.33
C ARG A 134 -9.72 9.63 -18.24
N GLU A 135 -10.30 10.33 -17.26
CA GLU A 135 -9.52 10.91 -16.16
C GLU A 135 -9.00 9.82 -15.20
N LEU A 136 -9.74 8.72 -15.00
CA LEU A 136 -9.28 7.56 -14.22
C LEU A 136 -8.14 6.78 -14.90
N ASP A 137 -8.18 6.73 -16.24
CA ASP A 137 -7.15 6.09 -17.07
C ASP A 137 -5.87 6.96 -17.21
N SER A 138 -5.93 8.24 -16.80
CA SER A 138 -4.81 9.19 -16.85
C SER A 138 -3.89 9.14 -15.62
#